data_AF-A0A1Q3C122-F1
#
_entry.id   AF-A0A1Q3C122-F1
#
_cell.length_a   1.000
_cell.length_b   1.000
_cell.length_c   1.000
_cell.angle_alpha   90.00
_cell.angle_beta   90.00
_cell.angle_gamma   90.00
#
_symmetry.space_group_name_H-M   'P 1'
#
loop_
_entity.id
_entity.type
_entity.pdbx_description
1 polymer ?
#
loop_
_entity_poly.entity_id
_entity_poly.type
_entity_poly.pdbx_seq_one_letter_code
_entity_poly.pdbx_strand_id
1 'polypeptide(L)'
;ITNSLKNLGKSYFNQELVRKILRCLPKSWTPKVTAIEEAKDLSTLPLEQLLGSLMTHETTMKNHENVEVKKKKTIVLKALREERKKNFKKNYLQNEEPSKREEPTCYECKKPSHFKNECPNLKKKEQFKKRNGHFKKKKAMVATWSDSDSSSSEEESDEEVAHIAYMAIEDEEKDEVSFTFDELQVAYEKLYDEYENMCLRNKTLKKNAISMSKEIDDLKSKNSKFLNEIESLKDKNIFYINEIDILNVSSKLCIDFMEENEKLKIEIDALKKTFSTFSNSSAKLDNLLSLQRCVFDKAGLGFEEMKNVKHFKNFFVKQN
;
A
#
# COMPACT_ATOMS: atom_id res chain seq x y z
N ILE A 1 -3.50 14.43 -9.18
CA ILE A 1 -3.92 15.31 -10.30
C ILE A 1 -4.00 16.79 -9.89
N THR A 2 -4.36 17.14 -8.65
CA THR A 2 -4.47 18.55 -8.20
C THR A 2 -3.12 19.26 -8.03
N ASN A 3 -2.05 18.55 -7.67
CA ASN A 3 -0.75 19.17 -7.41
C ASN A 3 -0.06 19.69 -8.70
N SER A 4 -0.17 18.94 -9.80
CA SER A 4 0.40 19.31 -11.11
C SER A 4 -0.30 20.50 -11.77
N LEU A 5 -1.58 20.73 -11.45
CA LEU A 5 -2.40 21.81 -12.03
C LEU A 5 -2.25 23.14 -11.29
N LYS A 6 -1.90 23.13 -10.00
CA LYS A 6 -1.57 24.38 -9.25
C LYS A 6 -0.34 25.09 -9.84
N ASN A 7 0.61 24.35 -10.41
CA ASN A 7 1.80 24.89 -11.08
C ASN A 7 1.51 25.59 -12.42
N LEU A 8 0.29 25.49 -12.96
CA LEU A 8 -0.15 26.14 -14.20
C LEU A 8 -0.91 27.47 -13.96
N GLY A 9 -0.88 28.00 -12.73
CA GLY A 9 -1.47 29.31 -12.40
C GLY A 9 -3.00 29.35 -12.34
N LYS A 10 -3.69 28.20 -12.42
CA LYS A 10 -5.14 28.12 -12.28
C LYS A 10 -5.52 27.78 -10.83
N SER A 11 -6.05 28.75 -10.11
CA SER A 11 -6.68 28.53 -8.80
C SER A 11 -8.08 27.93 -8.98
N TYR A 12 -8.30 26.73 -8.48
CA TYR A 12 -9.62 26.11 -8.43
C TYR A 12 -10.26 26.35 -7.07
N PHE A 13 -11.53 26.75 -7.06
CA PHE A 13 -12.29 26.90 -5.83
C PHE A 13 -12.72 25.52 -5.30
N ASN A 14 -12.85 25.36 -3.98
CA ASN A 14 -13.23 24.08 -3.35
C ASN A 14 -14.51 23.49 -3.96
N GLN A 15 -15.49 24.34 -4.28
CA GLN A 15 -16.73 23.95 -4.92
C GLN A 15 -16.52 23.26 -6.28
N GLU A 16 -15.56 23.72 -7.07
CA GLU A 16 -15.25 23.14 -8.38
C GLU A 16 -14.56 21.79 -8.24
N LEU A 17 -13.67 21.67 -7.26
CA LEU A 17 -12.98 20.42 -6.95
C LEU A 17 -13.98 19.35 -6.49
N VAL A 18 -14.87 19.69 -5.56
CA VAL A 18 -15.91 18.79 -5.06
C VAL A 18 -16.82 18.34 -6.22
N ARG A 19 -17.32 19.26 -7.05
CA ARG A 19 -18.14 18.92 -8.22
C ARG A 19 -17.41 18.02 -9.21
N LYS A 20 -16.12 18.27 -9.45
CA LYS A 20 -15.31 17.45 -10.37
C LYS A 20 -15.13 16.04 -9.83
N ILE A 21 -14.91 15.89 -8.53
CA ILE A 21 -14.82 14.59 -7.86
C ILE A 21 -16.15 13.84 -7.97
N LEU A 22 -17.27 14.49 -7.65
CA LEU A 22 -18.61 13.88 -7.72
C LEU A 22 -18.98 13.43 -9.13
N ARG A 23 -18.62 14.20 -10.17
CA ARG A 23 -18.84 13.82 -11.58
C ARG A 23 -18.01 12.62 -12.04
N CYS A 24 -16.90 12.33 -11.37
CA CYS A 24 -16.05 11.18 -11.72
C CYS A 24 -16.53 9.86 -11.09
N LEU A 25 -17.58 9.89 -10.26
CA LEU A 25 -18.09 8.68 -9.62
C LEU A 25 -18.97 7.83 -10.57
N PRO A 26 -18.99 6.49 -10.41
CA PRO A 26 -19.84 5.61 -11.21
C PRO A 26 -21.34 5.88 -11.04
N LYS A 27 -22.17 5.48 -12.01
CA LYS A 27 -23.63 5.65 -11.96
C LYS A 27 -24.29 5.00 -10.73
N SER A 28 -23.70 3.97 -10.15
CA SER A 28 -24.20 3.34 -8.91
C SER A 28 -24.13 4.26 -7.68
N TRP A 29 -23.40 5.37 -7.77
CA TRP A 29 -23.24 6.36 -6.70
C TRP A 29 -24.22 7.53 -6.81
N THR A 30 -25.10 7.56 -7.83
CA THR A 30 -26.05 8.67 -8.03
C THR A 30 -26.89 9.00 -6.80
N PRO A 31 -27.43 8.04 -6.01
CA PRO A 31 -28.23 8.40 -4.83
C PRO A 31 -27.39 9.09 -3.76
N LYS A 32 -26.11 8.69 -3.64
CA LYS A 32 -25.17 9.28 -2.69
C LYS A 32 -24.69 10.66 -3.13
N VAL A 33 -24.49 10.86 -4.43
CA VAL A 33 -24.13 12.17 -5.02
C VAL A 33 -25.28 13.16 -4.81
N THR A 34 -26.52 12.79 -5.14
CA THR A 34 -27.70 13.64 -4.94
C THR A 34 -27.88 14.03 -3.48
N ALA A 35 -27.76 13.07 -2.56
CA ALA A 35 -27.86 13.36 -1.12
C ALA A 35 -26.75 14.32 -0.62
N ILE A 36 -25.54 14.27 -1.19
CA ILE A 36 -24.45 15.18 -0.84
C ILE A 36 -24.70 16.58 -1.43
N GLU A 37 -25.22 16.67 -2.65
CA GLU A 37 -25.55 17.93 -3.31
C GLU A 37 -26.74 18.64 -2.65
N GLU A 38 -27.69 17.90 -2.09
CA GLU A 38 -28.86 18.45 -1.37
C GLU A 38 -28.56 18.80 0.10
N ALA A 39 -27.76 17.99 0.80
CA ALA A 39 -27.58 18.14 2.24
C ALA A 39 -26.41 19.07 2.64
N LYS A 40 -25.50 19.41 1.72
CA LYS A 40 -24.29 20.17 2.05
C LYS A 40 -23.98 21.26 1.03
N ASP A 41 -23.57 22.42 1.55
CA ASP A 41 -23.02 23.49 0.72
C ASP A 41 -21.65 23.10 0.15
N LEU A 42 -21.59 22.94 -1.17
CA LEU A 42 -20.40 22.49 -1.89
C LEU A 42 -19.20 23.45 -1.75
N SER A 43 -19.43 24.70 -1.33
CA SER A 43 -18.38 25.71 -1.09
C SER A 43 -17.72 25.59 0.29
N THR A 44 -18.42 25.03 1.29
CA THR A 44 -17.95 24.93 2.68
C THR A 44 -17.50 23.52 3.07
N LEU A 45 -17.79 22.51 2.23
CA LEU A 45 -17.45 21.12 2.49
C LEU A 45 -15.93 20.87 2.36
N PRO A 46 -15.22 20.52 3.46
CA PRO A 46 -13.82 20.11 3.38
C PRO A 46 -13.67 18.80 2.59
N LEU A 47 -12.62 18.72 1.76
CA LEU A 47 -12.37 17.60 0.86
C LEU A 47 -12.12 16.29 1.62
N GLU A 48 -11.54 16.38 2.81
CA GLU A 48 -11.27 15.25 3.70
C GLU A 48 -12.57 14.60 4.15
N GLN A 49 -13.58 15.42 4.47
CA GLN A 49 -14.90 14.93 4.89
C GLN A 49 -15.67 14.32 3.71
N LEU A 50 -15.54 14.89 2.51
CA LEU A 50 -16.09 14.31 1.29
C LEU A 50 -15.48 12.93 1.03
N LEU A 51 -14.15 12.84 1.02
CA LEU A 51 -13.42 11.60 0.77
C LEU A 51 -13.75 10.54 1.83
N GLY A 52 -13.84 10.92 3.10
CA GLY A 52 -14.27 10.03 4.17
C GLY A 52 -15.69 9.48 3.95
N SER A 53 -16.64 10.32 3.53
CA SER A 53 -18.00 9.87 3.23
C SER A 53 -18.05 8.89 2.04
N LEU A 54 -17.22 9.14 1.02
CA LEU A 54 -17.14 8.27 -0.15
C LEU A 54 -16.53 6.91 0.21
N MET A 55 -15.43 6.87 0.97
CA MET A 55 -14.78 5.64 1.42
C MET A 55 -15.71 4.76 2.27
N THR A 56 -16.48 5.37 3.17
CA THR A 56 -17.48 4.65 3.98
C THR A 56 -18.56 4.04 3.09
N HIS A 57 -19.07 4.79 2.11
CA HIS A 57 -20.07 4.30 1.17
C HIS A 57 -19.55 3.12 0.34
N GLU A 58 -18.31 3.20 -0.16
CA GLU A 58 -17.67 2.10 -0.88
C GLU A 58 -17.60 0.81 -0.05
N THR A 59 -17.22 0.95 1.23
CA THR A 59 -17.12 -0.19 2.15
C THR A 59 -18.49 -0.81 2.41
N THR A 60 -19.53 0.01 2.59
CA THR A 60 -20.90 -0.48 2.76
C THR A 60 -21.42 -1.21 1.53
N MET A 61 -21.16 -0.72 0.32
CA MET A 61 -21.55 -1.38 -0.92
C MET A 61 -20.89 -2.75 -1.07
N LYS A 62 -19.57 -2.84 -0.83
CA LYS A 62 -18.82 -4.12 -0.89
C LYS A 62 -19.30 -5.13 0.16
N ASN A 63 -19.75 -4.67 1.33
CA ASN A 63 -20.30 -5.55 2.35
C ASN A 63 -21.67 -6.11 1.94
N HIS A 64 -22.56 -5.30 1.35
CA HIS A 64 -23.84 -5.78 0.82
C HIS A 64 -23.67 -6.79 -0.32
N GLU A 65 -22.74 -6.56 -1.24
CA GLU A 65 -22.42 -7.52 -2.31
C GLU A 65 -21.91 -8.86 -1.75
N ASN A 66 -21.03 -8.84 -0.75
CA ASN A 66 -20.52 -10.06 -0.11
C ASN A 66 -21.61 -10.83 0.65
N VAL A 67 -22.54 -10.13 1.31
CA VAL A 67 -23.66 -10.76 2.03
C VAL A 67 -24.64 -11.40 1.05
N GLU A 68 -24.95 -10.75 -0.07
CA GLU A 68 -25.81 -11.35 -1.11
C GLU A 68 -25.17 -12.58 -1.77
N VAL A 69 -23.88 -12.52 -2.09
CA VAL A 69 -23.16 -13.67 -2.69
C VAL A 69 -23.09 -14.85 -1.72
N LYS A 70 -22.98 -14.60 -0.41
CA LYS A 70 -23.04 -15.66 0.62
C LYS A 70 -24.44 -16.24 0.75
N LYS A 71 -25.49 -15.40 0.80
CA LYS A 71 -26.89 -15.88 0.84
C LYS A 71 -27.28 -16.71 -0.39
N LYS A 72 -26.86 -16.29 -1.60
CA LYS A 72 -27.11 -17.03 -2.85
C LYS A 72 -26.39 -18.40 -2.92
N LYS A 73 -25.26 -18.57 -2.20
CA LYS A 73 -24.54 -19.85 -2.10
C LYS A 73 -25.12 -20.82 -1.07
N THR A 74 -25.84 -20.34 -0.05
CA THR A 74 -26.39 -21.19 1.01
C THR A 74 -27.75 -21.82 0.66
N ILE A 75 -28.44 -21.33 -0.37
CA ILE A 75 -29.80 -21.80 -0.74
C ILE A 75 -29.76 -23.07 -1.63
N VAL A 76 -28.57 -23.53 -2.06
CA VAL A 76 -28.44 -24.71 -2.94
C VAL A 76 -27.85 -25.91 -2.18
N LEU A 77 -28.73 -26.88 -1.92
CA LEU A 77 -28.51 -28.29 -1.53
C LEU A 77 -28.41 -28.66 -0.04
N LYS A 78 -29.56 -29.01 0.54
CA LYS A 78 -29.64 -30.09 1.54
C LYS A 78 -30.98 -30.84 1.45
N ALA A 79 -31.24 -31.46 0.30
CA ALA A 79 -32.33 -32.43 0.15
C ALA A 79 -31.88 -33.58 -0.77
N LEU A 80 -31.32 -34.62 -0.15
CA LEU A 80 -31.45 -36.02 -0.56
C LEU A 80 -30.78 -36.88 0.51
N ARG A 81 -31.60 -37.36 1.45
CA ARG A 81 -31.26 -38.54 2.23
C ARG A 81 -31.86 -39.75 1.53
N GLU A 82 -31.02 -40.78 1.51
CA GLU A 82 -31.33 -42.19 1.73
C GLU A 82 -31.58 -43.15 0.56
N GLU A 83 -30.84 -44.26 0.69
CA GLU A 83 -31.05 -45.61 0.21
C GLU A 83 -30.71 -45.98 -1.25
N ARG A 84 -29.53 -46.60 -1.41
CA ARG A 84 -29.43 -47.92 -2.07
C ARG A 84 -28.15 -48.66 -1.65
N LYS A 85 -28.33 -49.65 -0.78
CA LYS A 85 -27.38 -50.76 -0.55
C LYS A 85 -27.32 -51.62 -1.81
N LYS A 86 -26.17 -51.73 -2.49
CA LYS A 86 -25.79 -52.94 -3.26
C LYS A 86 -24.29 -53.16 -3.19
N ASN A 87 -23.96 -54.37 -2.73
CA ASN A 87 -22.63 -54.96 -2.58
C ASN A 87 -21.94 -55.15 -3.93
N PHE A 88 -20.66 -54.80 -4.04
CA PHE A 88 -19.70 -55.53 -4.89
C PHE A 88 -18.33 -55.61 -4.21
N LYS A 89 -17.69 -56.76 -4.46
CA LYS A 89 -16.64 -57.41 -3.67
C LYS A 89 -15.26 -56.75 -3.76
N LYS A 90 -14.57 -56.83 -2.62
CA LYS A 90 -13.12 -56.97 -2.36
C LYS A 90 -12.24 -57.28 -3.59
N ASN A 91 -11.10 -56.57 -3.71
CA ASN A 91 -9.75 -57.16 -3.67
C ASN A 91 -8.67 -56.10 -3.40
N TYR A 92 -7.72 -56.48 -2.54
CA TYR A 92 -6.53 -55.77 -2.07
C TYR A 92 -5.40 -55.79 -3.13
N LEU A 93 -4.58 -54.73 -3.20
CA LEU A 93 -3.12 -54.81 -2.98
C LEU A 93 -2.50 -53.40 -2.82
N GLN A 94 -1.49 -53.33 -1.94
CA GLN A 94 -0.87 -52.15 -1.31
C GLN A 94 0.29 -51.53 -2.12
N ASN A 95 0.76 -50.37 -1.61
CA ASN A 95 2.11 -49.75 -1.64
C ASN A 95 2.04 -48.32 -2.24
N GLU A 96 2.48 -47.20 -1.65
CA GLU A 96 3.43 -46.89 -0.56
C GLU A 96 3.18 -45.43 -0.02
N GLU A 97 3.22 -45.30 1.31
CA GLU A 97 3.66 -44.18 2.19
C GLU A 97 3.11 -42.71 2.19
N PRO A 98 3.14 -42.04 3.38
CA PRO A 98 2.09 -41.13 3.83
C PRO A 98 2.56 -39.68 4.11
N SER A 99 1.80 -38.69 3.64
CA SER A 99 1.92 -37.30 4.13
C SER A 99 0.93 -37.05 5.26
N LYS A 100 1.47 -36.87 6.46
CA LYS A 100 0.84 -36.53 7.75
C LYS A 100 -0.44 -35.71 7.62
N ARG A 101 -1.57 -36.25 8.06
CA ARG A 101 -2.76 -35.48 8.46
C ARG A 101 -3.03 -35.79 9.92
N GLU A 102 -3.07 -34.77 10.74
CA GLU A 102 -3.33 -34.86 12.18
C GLU A 102 -4.75 -35.42 12.40
N GLU A 103 -4.85 -36.50 13.18
CA GLU A 103 -6.14 -37.11 13.53
C GLU A 103 -6.88 -36.27 14.59
N PRO A 104 -8.22 -36.17 14.50
CA PRO A 104 -9.02 -35.42 15.47
C PRO A 104 -8.96 -36.10 16.85
N THR A 105 -8.65 -35.29 17.86
CA THR A 105 -8.49 -35.71 19.27
C THR A 105 -9.78 -35.51 20.04
N CYS A 106 -10.19 -36.51 20.84
CA CYS A 106 -11.34 -36.40 21.72
C CYS A 106 -11.09 -35.35 22.81
N TYR A 107 -11.91 -34.30 22.88
CA TYR A 107 -11.74 -33.20 23.84
C TYR A 107 -11.91 -33.61 25.32
N GLU A 108 -12.60 -34.74 25.61
CA GLU A 108 -12.79 -35.19 27.00
C GLU A 108 -11.71 -36.17 27.50
N CYS A 109 -11.21 -37.07 26.64
CA CYS A 109 -10.20 -38.07 27.05
C CYS A 109 -8.81 -37.85 26.44
N LYS A 110 -8.63 -36.82 25.62
CA LYS A 110 -7.37 -36.41 24.97
C LYS A 110 -6.65 -37.53 24.20
N LYS A 111 -7.38 -38.54 23.71
CA LYS A 111 -6.83 -39.61 22.87
C LYS A 111 -7.25 -39.38 21.40
N PRO A 112 -6.33 -39.51 20.43
CA PRO A 112 -6.69 -39.53 19.01
C PRO A 112 -7.39 -40.86 18.70
N SER A 113 -8.54 -40.80 18.03
CA SER A 113 -9.26 -41.93 17.37
C SER A 113 -10.79 -41.76 17.35
N HIS A 114 -11.39 -40.85 18.14
CA HIS A 114 -12.85 -40.67 18.17
C HIS A 114 -13.24 -39.24 18.54
N PHE A 115 -14.42 -38.81 18.14
CA PHE A 115 -15.00 -37.53 18.54
C PHE A 115 -15.76 -37.65 19.87
N LYS A 116 -16.04 -36.51 20.54
CA LYS A 116 -16.66 -36.44 21.87
C LYS A 116 -17.89 -37.37 22.03
N ASN A 117 -18.68 -37.52 20.97
CA ASN A 117 -19.94 -38.24 20.98
C ASN A 117 -19.78 -39.77 21.04
N GLU A 118 -18.57 -40.30 20.83
CA GLU A 118 -18.27 -41.74 20.79
C GLU A 118 -17.36 -42.18 21.97
N CYS A 119 -17.12 -41.29 22.94
CA CYS A 119 -16.21 -41.56 24.05
C CYS A 119 -16.77 -42.63 25.02
N PRO A 120 -16.05 -43.76 25.25
CA PRO A 120 -16.51 -44.85 26.12
C PRO A 120 -16.74 -44.44 27.59
N ASN A 121 -16.20 -43.30 28.03
CA ASN A 121 -16.33 -42.82 29.41
C ASN A 121 -17.65 -42.10 29.69
N LEU A 122 -18.40 -41.66 28.67
CA LEU A 122 -19.72 -41.02 28.86
C LEU A 122 -20.79 -42.06 29.29
N LYS A 123 -20.74 -43.27 28.73
CA LYS A 123 -21.71 -44.34 29.04
C LYS A 123 -21.60 -44.91 30.46
N LYS A 124 -20.49 -44.68 31.18
CA LYS A 124 -20.31 -45.15 32.56
C LYS A 124 -20.87 -44.21 33.63
N LYS A 125 -21.16 -42.93 33.30
CA LYS A 125 -21.70 -41.97 34.28
C LYS A 125 -23.24 -42.00 34.40
N GLU A 126 -23.95 -42.47 33.37
CA GLU A 126 -25.43 -42.56 33.39
C GLU A 126 -25.95 -43.70 34.29
N GLN A 127 -25.16 -44.74 34.55
CA GLN A 127 -25.62 -45.94 35.27
C GLN A 127 -25.55 -45.84 36.81
N PHE A 128 -24.89 -44.81 37.37
CA PHE A 128 -24.66 -44.71 38.82
C PHE A 128 -25.65 -43.82 39.61
N LYS A 129 -26.59 -43.12 38.96
CA LYS A 129 -27.53 -42.21 39.64
C LYS A 129 -28.98 -42.71 39.81
N LYS A 130 -29.31 -43.91 39.32
CA LYS A 130 -30.64 -44.52 39.54
C LYS A 130 -30.60 -45.51 40.71
N ARG A 131 -30.52 -45.03 41.94
CA ARG A 131 -30.97 -45.76 43.16
C ARG A 131 -30.93 -44.83 44.38
N ASN A 132 -32.04 -44.83 45.12
CA ASN A 132 -32.31 -44.15 46.40
C ASN A 132 -32.72 -42.67 46.24
N GLY A 133 -33.78 -42.14 46.85
CA GLY A 133 -34.75 -42.65 47.81
C GLY A 133 -35.71 -41.49 48.13
N HIS A 134 -36.99 -41.81 48.25
CA HIS A 134 -38.14 -40.92 48.40
C HIS A 134 -38.17 -40.18 49.76
N PHE A 135 -38.32 -38.85 49.83
CA PHE A 135 -38.94 -38.15 50.99
C PHE A 135 -39.67 -36.85 50.61
N LYS A 136 -40.84 -36.66 51.25
CA LYS A 136 -41.89 -35.67 51.02
C LYS A 136 -41.62 -34.30 51.66
N LYS A 137 -42.48 -33.32 51.28
CA LYS A 137 -43.04 -32.15 52.00
C LYS A 137 -42.45 -30.81 51.51
N LYS A 138 -43.23 -29.91 50.86
CA LYS A 138 -44.40 -29.08 51.25
C LYS A 138 -43.98 -27.66 51.64
N LYS A 139 -44.77 -26.68 51.16
CA LYS A 139 -45.00 -25.30 51.68
C LYS A 139 -43.83 -24.32 51.50
N ALA A 140 -44.01 -23.01 51.29
CA ALA A 140 -45.18 -22.13 51.09
C ALA A 140 -44.63 -20.76 50.61
N MET A 141 -45.54 -19.88 50.18
CA MET A 141 -45.34 -18.45 49.90
C MET A 141 -44.46 -17.72 50.94
N VAL A 142 -43.69 -16.72 50.48
CA VAL A 142 -43.71 -15.33 50.97
C VAL A 142 -42.70 -14.48 50.17
N ALA A 143 -43.17 -13.33 49.71
CA ALA A 143 -42.40 -12.26 49.10
C ALA A 143 -41.92 -11.26 50.17
N THR A 144 -40.68 -10.78 50.06
CA THR A 144 -40.22 -9.50 50.62
C THR A 144 -39.21 -8.88 49.65
N TRP A 145 -39.50 -7.66 49.23
CA TRP A 145 -38.79 -6.83 48.25
C TRP A 145 -37.43 -6.29 48.75
N SER A 146 -36.55 -6.01 47.77
CA SER A 146 -35.71 -4.81 47.64
C SER A 146 -34.19 -5.03 47.48
N ASP A 147 -33.74 -4.89 46.23
CA ASP A 147 -32.57 -4.11 45.73
C ASP A 147 -31.14 -4.46 46.19
N SER A 148 -30.40 -5.20 45.36
CA SER A 148 -29.11 -4.78 44.74
C SER A 148 -28.45 -5.92 43.93
N ASP A 149 -27.78 -5.52 42.86
CA ASP A 149 -26.69 -6.17 42.09
C ASP A 149 -27.01 -7.26 41.02
N SER A 150 -26.85 -6.80 39.77
CA SER A 150 -26.56 -7.46 38.49
C SER A 150 -26.35 -8.98 38.50
N SER A 151 -27.30 -9.65 37.84
CA SER A 151 -27.42 -11.07 37.53
C SER A 151 -26.16 -11.71 36.94
N SER A 152 -25.72 -12.82 37.54
CA SER A 152 -24.72 -13.72 36.97
C SER A 152 -25.41 -14.88 36.24
N SER A 153 -25.25 -14.86 34.92
CA SER A 153 -25.17 -15.99 33.99
C SER A 153 -26.33 -17.02 34.00
N GLU A 154 -27.23 -16.77 33.06
CA GLU A 154 -27.95 -17.72 32.21
C GLU A 154 -27.29 -19.10 32.07
N GLU A 155 -28.10 -20.17 32.07
CA GLU A 155 -28.44 -20.91 30.85
C GLU A 155 -29.63 -21.84 31.17
N GLU A 156 -30.84 -21.34 30.90
CA GLU A 156 -32.00 -22.19 30.65
C GLU A 156 -31.77 -22.82 29.27
N SER A 157 -31.58 -24.13 29.22
CA SER A 157 -31.59 -24.86 27.96
C SER A 157 -33.04 -24.99 27.51
N ASP A 158 -33.55 -23.95 26.85
CA ASP A 158 -34.76 -24.03 26.07
C ASP A 158 -34.50 -24.96 24.88
N GLU A 159 -34.97 -26.20 25.01
CA GLU A 159 -35.17 -27.08 23.85
C GLU A 159 -36.38 -26.52 23.07
N GLU A 160 -36.15 -25.47 22.28
CA GLU A 160 -37.11 -24.96 21.30
C GLU A 160 -37.31 -26.00 20.18
N VAL A 161 -38.16 -26.99 20.45
CA VAL A 161 -38.70 -27.87 19.41
C VAL A 161 -39.66 -27.00 18.58
N ALA A 162 -39.20 -26.53 17.43
CA ALA A 162 -40.01 -25.82 16.46
C ALA A 162 -41.19 -26.70 16.02
N HIS A 163 -42.35 -26.53 16.65
CA HIS A 163 -43.61 -27.04 16.15
C HIS A 163 -43.96 -26.26 14.88
N ILE A 164 -43.66 -26.83 13.71
CA ILE A 164 -44.17 -26.32 12.43
C ILE A 164 -45.70 -26.47 12.47
N ALA A 165 -46.39 -25.38 12.79
CA ALA A 165 -47.84 -25.29 12.69
C ALA A 165 -48.21 -25.30 11.20
N TYR A 166 -48.81 -26.40 10.74
CA TYR A 166 -49.52 -26.41 9.46
C TYR A 166 -50.81 -25.62 9.66
N MET A 167 -50.91 -24.44 9.06
CA MET A 167 -52.22 -23.80 8.90
C MET A 167 -53.03 -24.66 7.94
N ALA A 168 -54.17 -25.18 8.41
CA ALA A 168 -55.18 -25.74 7.53
C ALA A 168 -55.60 -24.62 6.57
N ILE A 169 -55.34 -24.82 5.28
CA ILE A 169 -55.95 -24.01 4.24
C ILE A 169 -57.42 -24.47 4.25
N GLU A 170 -58.33 -23.61 4.69
CA GLU A 170 -59.75 -23.80 4.42
C GLU A 170 -59.89 -23.92 2.91
N ASP A 171 -60.55 -25.00 2.45
CA ASP A 171 -60.77 -25.29 1.04
C ASP A 171 -61.67 -24.19 0.42
N GLU A 172 -61.09 -23.03 0.15
CA GLU A 172 -61.57 -22.19 -0.94
C GLU A 172 -61.38 -23.03 -2.20
N GLU A 173 -62.51 -23.36 -2.83
CA GLU A 173 -62.61 -24.17 -4.04
C GLU A 173 -61.45 -23.85 -4.97
N LYS A 174 -60.46 -24.76 -4.95
CA LYS A 174 -59.39 -24.72 -5.94
C LYS A 174 -60.12 -24.95 -7.25
N ASP A 175 -60.16 -23.93 -8.10
CA ASP A 175 -60.34 -24.13 -9.53
C ASP A 175 -59.26 -25.14 -9.95
N GLU A 176 -59.62 -26.41 -9.91
CA GLU A 176 -58.77 -27.53 -10.24
C GLU A 176 -58.68 -27.52 -11.76
N VAL A 177 -57.80 -26.64 -12.27
CA VAL A 177 -57.50 -26.54 -13.70
C VAL A 177 -56.89 -27.88 -14.10
N SER A 178 -57.76 -28.77 -14.57
CA SER A 178 -57.42 -30.08 -15.06
C SER A 178 -56.75 -29.90 -16.43
N PHE A 179 -55.43 -29.73 -16.42
CA PHE A 179 -54.64 -29.83 -17.64
C PHE A 179 -54.90 -31.18 -18.28
N THR A 180 -55.17 -31.17 -19.56
CA THR A 180 -55.21 -32.42 -20.32
C THR A 180 -53.80 -33.02 -20.33
N PHE A 181 -53.71 -34.36 -20.32
CA PHE A 181 -52.42 -35.04 -20.34
C PHE A 181 -51.52 -34.58 -21.50
N ASP A 182 -52.13 -34.28 -22.65
CA ASP A 182 -51.45 -33.77 -23.83
C ASP A 182 -50.86 -32.38 -23.63
N GLU A 183 -51.56 -31.46 -22.95
CA GLU A 183 -51.02 -30.13 -22.61
C GLU A 183 -49.84 -30.21 -21.65
N LEU A 184 -49.90 -31.12 -20.67
CA LEU A 184 -48.82 -31.34 -19.72
C LEU A 184 -47.58 -31.92 -20.41
N GLN A 185 -47.77 -32.83 -21.35
CA GLN A 185 -46.69 -33.44 -22.12
C GLN A 185 -45.99 -32.40 -23.01
N VAL A 186 -46.76 -31.54 -23.71
CA VAL A 186 -46.20 -30.44 -24.51
C VAL A 186 -45.44 -29.44 -23.64
N ALA A 187 -45.93 -29.12 -22.44
CA ALA A 187 -45.24 -28.25 -21.50
C ALA A 187 -43.91 -28.85 -21.01
N TYR A 188 -43.89 -30.15 -20.71
CA TYR A 188 -42.69 -30.86 -20.29
C TYR A 188 -41.62 -30.90 -21.39
N GLU A 189 -42.03 -31.15 -22.63
CA GLU A 189 -41.12 -31.22 -23.78
C GLU A 189 -40.47 -29.86 -24.06
N LYS A 190 -41.25 -28.76 -24.01
CA LYS A 190 -40.72 -27.39 -24.09
C LYS A 190 -39.73 -27.09 -22.96
N LEU A 191 -40.05 -27.50 -21.74
CA LEU A 191 -39.16 -27.31 -20.59
C LEU A 191 -37.83 -28.07 -20.78
N TYR A 192 -37.89 -29.27 -21.37
CA TYR A 192 -36.72 -30.07 -21.67
C TYR A 192 -35.83 -29.43 -22.73
N ASP A 193 -36.42 -28.92 -23.82
CA ASP A 193 -35.69 -28.18 -24.86
C ASP A 193 -35.02 -26.92 -24.30
N GLU A 194 -35.70 -26.16 -23.44
CA GLU A 194 -35.13 -25.00 -22.75
C GLU A 194 -33.97 -25.41 -21.83
N TYR A 195 -34.11 -26.51 -21.10
CA TYR A 195 -33.06 -27.06 -20.25
C TYR A 195 -31.81 -27.44 -21.07
N GLU A 196 -31.98 -28.13 -22.21
CA GLU A 196 -30.88 -28.51 -23.07
C GLU A 196 -30.16 -27.27 -23.64
N ASN A 197 -30.92 -26.28 -24.10
CA ASN A 197 -30.39 -25.00 -24.55
C ASN A 197 -29.60 -24.28 -23.45
N MET A 198 -30.11 -24.29 -22.21
CA MET A 198 -29.40 -23.75 -21.05
C MET A 198 -28.11 -24.51 -20.74
N CYS A 199 -28.10 -25.83 -20.87
CA CYS A 199 -26.88 -26.63 -20.73
C CYS A 199 -25.83 -26.29 -21.79
N LEU A 200 -26.23 -26.11 -23.05
CA LEU A 200 -25.32 -25.69 -24.13
C LEU A 200 -24.74 -24.30 -23.85
N ARG A 201 -25.56 -23.36 -23.39
CA ARG A 201 -25.14 -22.01 -23.01
C ARG A 201 -24.15 -22.03 -21.85
N ASN A 202 -24.35 -22.90 -20.86
CA ASN A 202 -23.39 -23.08 -19.77
C ASN A 202 -22.05 -23.66 -20.26
N LYS A 203 -22.07 -24.59 -21.21
CA LYS A 203 -20.84 -25.12 -21.83
C LYS A 203 -20.06 -24.02 -22.55
N THR A 204 -20.73 -23.15 -23.30
CA THR A 204 -20.06 -22.02 -23.99
C THR A 204 -19.52 -20.99 -23.01
N LEU A 205 -20.29 -20.62 -21.99
CA LEU A 205 -19.84 -19.71 -20.92
C LEU A 205 -18.62 -20.26 -20.17
N LYS A 206 -18.58 -21.57 -19.89
CA LYS A 206 -17.42 -22.21 -19.26
C LYS A 206 -16.18 -22.14 -20.14
N LYS A 207 -16.30 -22.35 -21.45
CA LYS A 207 -15.20 -22.17 -22.40
C LYS A 207 -14.70 -20.73 -22.42
N ASN A 208 -15.61 -19.76 -22.46
CA ASN A 208 -15.27 -18.33 -22.44
C ASN A 208 -14.57 -17.94 -21.14
N ALA A 209 -15.04 -18.41 -19.98
CA ALA A 209 -14.40 -18.19 -18.69
C ALA A 209 -12.96 -18.73 -18.65
N ILE A 210 -12.72 -19.93 -19.20
CA ILE A 210 -11.36 -20.49 -19.32
C ILE A 210 -10.50 -19.64 -20.26
N SER A 211 -11.05 -19.17 -21.38
CA SER A 211 -10.34 -18.29 -22.32
C SER A 211 -9.93 -16.97 -21.66
N MET A 212 -10.86 -16.30 -20.97
CA MET A 212 -10.58 -15.05 -20.26
C MET A 212 -9.57 -15.25 -19.12
N SER A 213 -9.62 -16.38 -18.40
CA SER A 213 -8.63 -16.69 -17.37
C SER A 213 -7.21 -16.75 -17.94
N LYS A 214 -7.02 -17.37 -19.10
CA LYS A 214 -5.72 -17.43 -19.78
C LYS A 214 -5.24 -16.04 -20.19
N GLU A 215 -6.14 -15.22 -20.75
CA GLU A 215 -5.81 -13.85 -21.13
C GLU A 215 -5.41 -12.99 -19.91
N ILE A 216 -6.09 -13.17 -18.78
CA ILE A 216 -5.72 -12.53 -17.51
C ILE A 216 -4.32 -12.96 -17.06
N ASP A 217 -3.99 -14.25 -17.13
CA ASP A 217 -2.68 -14.77 -16.77
C ASP A 217 -1.58 -14.22 -17.70
N ASP A 218 -1.85 -14.13 -19.01
CA ASP A 218 -0.95 -13.53 -19.99
C ASP A 218 -0.74 -12.04 -19.72
N LEU A 219 -1.80 -11.28 -19.46
CA LEU A 219 -1.72 -9.85 -19.10
C LEU A 219 -0.97 -9.65 -17.79
N LYS A 220 -1.16 -10.54 -16.81
CA LYS A 220 -0.44 -10.52 -15.54
C LYS A 220 1.06 -10.75 -15.75
N SER A 221 1.43 -11.66 -16.65
CA SER A 221 2.83 -11.89 -17.04
C SER A 221 3.47 -10.71 -17.79
N LYS A 222 2.68 -9.97 -18.58
CA LYS A 222 3.14 -8.75 -19.25
C LYS A 222 3.32 -7.61 -18.24
N ASN A 223 2.37 -7.45 -17.32
CA ASN A 223 2.44 -6.44 -16.27
C ASN A 223 3.64 -6.65 -15.35
N SER A 224 4.00 -7.90 -15.00
CA SER A 224 5.20 -8.16 -14.22
C SER A 224 6.49 -7.77 -14.96
N LYS A 225 6.56 -7.99 -16.27
CA LYS A 225 7.69 -7.53 -17.10
C LYS A 225 7.80 -6.00 -17.12
N PHE A 226 6.69 -5.30 -17.32
CA PHE A 226 6.68 -3.84 -17.30
C PHE A 226 7.05 -3.27 -15.93
N LEU A 227 6.63 -3.90 -14.83
CA LEU A 227 7.03 -3.49 -13.49
C LEU A 227 8.55 -3.60 -13.29
N ASN A 228 9.15 -4.72 -13.71
CA ASN A 228 10.60 -4.89 -13.64
C ASN A 228 11.35 -3.87 -14.50
N GLU A 229 10.83 -3.54 -15.68
CA GLU A 229 11.40 -2.50 -16.54
C GLU A 229 11.34 -1.12 -15.89
N ILE A 230 10.19 -0.77 -15.29
CA ILE A 230 10.01 0.48 -14.54
C ILE A 230 11.00 0.56 -13.37
N GLU A 231 11.19 -0.53 -12.61
CA GLU A 231 12.18 -0.60 -11.53
C GLU A 231 13.59 -0.33 -12.06
N SER A 232 13.98 -1.00 -13.15
CA SER A 232 15.30 -0.81 -13.76
C SER A 232 15.53 0.62 -14.28
N LEU A 233 14.49 1.27 -14.81
CA LEU A 233 14.56 2.65 -15.28
C LEU A 233 14.64 3.62 -14.10
N LYS A 234 13.96 3.32 -13.00
CA LYS A 234 14.03 4.10 -11.77
C LYS A 234 15.43 4.06 -11.18
N ASP A 235 16.07 2.89 -11.14
CA ASP A 235 17.45 2.75 -10.68
C ASP A 235 18.43 3.54 -11.56
N LYS A 236 18.26 3.48 -12.89
CA LYS A 236 19.04 4.29 -13.83
C LYS A 236 18.83 5.79 -13.61
N ASN A 237 17.60 6.23 -13.38
CA ASN A 237 17.31 7.64 -13.10
C ASN A 237 17.97 8.09 -11.78
N ILE A 238 17.97 7.26 -10.74
CA ILE A 238 18.68 7.56 -9.48
C ILE A 238 20.18 7.72 -9.75
N PHE A 239 20.77 6.82 -10.56
CA PHE A 239 22.17 6.93 -10.96
C PHE A 239 22.46 8.25 -11.68
N TYR A 240 21.66 8.61 -12.69
CA TYR A 240 21.87 9.86 -13.43
C TYR A 240 21.66 11.11 -12.58
N ILE A 241 20.71 11.11 -11.64
CA ILE A 241 20.52 12.22 -10.68
C ILE A 241 21.79 12.42 -9.85
N ASN A 242 22.35 11.33 -9.30
CA ASN A 242 23.58 11.41 -8.53
C ASN A 242 24.76 11.91 -9.36
N GLU A 243 24.86 11.48 -10.62
CA GLU A 243 25.91 11.94 -11.54
C GLU A 243 25.77 13.44 -11.86
N ILE A 244 24.55 13.93 -12.07
CA ILE A 244 24.27 15.36 -12.24
C ILE A 244 24.66 16.15 -10.98
N ASP A 245 24.34 15.65 -9.79
CA ASP A 245 24.70 16.32 -8.53
C ASP A 245 26.23 16.43 -8.36
N ILE A 246 26.97 15.36 -8.68
CA ILE A 246 28.44 15.36 -8.67
C ILE A 246 28.99 16.40 -9.67
N LEU A 247 28.48 16.41 -10.89
CA LEU A 247 28.89 17.37 -11.91
C LEU A 247 28.57 18.80 -11.50
N ASN A 248 27.44 19.04 -10.85
CA ASN A 248 27.05 20.36 -10.38
C ASN A 248 28.00 20.87 -9.27
N VAL A 249 28.38 20.00 -8.32
CA VAL A 249 29.38 20.33 -7.30
C VAL A 249 30.74 20.63 -7.94
N SER A 250 31.18 19.81 -8.90
CA SER A 250 32.44 20.03 -9.61
C SER A 250 32.43 21.34 -10.40
N SER A 251 31.33 21.65 -11.09
CA SER A 251 31.14 22.90 -11.81
C SER A 251 31.20 24.10 -10.87
N LYS A 252 30.54 24.02 -9.70
CA LYS A 252 30.57 25.11 -8.73
C LYS A 252 31.99 25.35 -8.20
N LEU A 253 32.70 24.29 -7.87
CA LEU A 253 34.10 24.38 -7.44
C LEU A 253 34.99 25.01 -8.52
N CYS A 254 34.77 24.67 -9.79
CA CYS A 254 35.53 25.23 -10.91
C CYS A 254 35.28 26.75 -11.07
N ILE A 255 34.03 27.18 -10.92
CA ILE A 255 33.67 28.61 -10.93
C ILE A 255 34.38 29.35 -9.79
N ASP A 256 34.34 28.80 -8.57
CA ASP A 256 34.96 29.43 -7.39
C ASP A 256 36.50 29.57 -7.58
N PHE A 257 37.15 28.54 -8.14
CA PHE A 257 38.58 28.61 -8.50
C PHE A 257 38.88 29.65 -9.60
N MET A 258 38.00 29.79 -10.58
CA MET A 258 38.16 30.80 -11.64
C MET A 258 38.08 32.22 -11.05
N GLU A 259 37.10 32.48 -10.19
CA GLU A 259 36.96 33.76 -9.49
C GLU A 259 38.17 34.10 -8.61
N GLU A 260 38.71 33.11 -7.89
CA GLU A 260 39.92 33.30 -7.09
C GLU A 260 41.15 33.61 -7.97
N ASN A 261 41.32 32.90 -9.09
CA ASN A 261 42.40 33.16 -10.03
C ASN A 261 42.30 34.57 -10.65
N GLU A 262 41.10 35.05 -10.96
CA GLU A 262 40.90 36.42 -11.43
C GLU A 262 41.30 37.46 -10.37
N LYS A 263 40.93 37.23 -9.10
CA LYS A 263 41.35 38.10 -7.98
C LYS A 263 42.87 38.12 -7.82
N LEU A 264 43.51 36.95 -7.80
CA LEU A 264 44.97 36.84 -7.70
C LEU A 264 45.67 37.53 -8.88
N LYS A 265 45.11 37.47 -10.08
CA LYS A 265 45.65 38.16 -11.25
C LYS A 265 45.62 39.68 -11.08
N ILE A 266 44.51 40.23 -10.56
CA ILE A 266 44.38 41.65 -10.26
C ILE A 266 45.41 42.07 -9.19
N GLU A 267 45.60 41.27 -8.14
CA GLU A 267 46.60 41.53 -7.10
C GLU A 267 48.03 41.50 -7.64
N ILE A 268 48.36 40.53 -8.50
CA ILE A 268 49.67 40.45 -9.16
C ILE A 268 49.92 41.69 -10.02
N ASP A 269 48.93 42.13 -10.80
CA ASP A 269 49.07 43.31 -11.65
C ASP A 269 49.27 44.59 -10.81
N ALA A 270 48.56 44.71 -9.68
CA ALA A 270 48.75 45.79 -8.73
C ALA A 270 50.15 45.76 -8.11
N LEU A 271 50.62 44.59 -7.67
CA LEU A 271 51.95 44.40 -7.09
C LEU A 271 53.07 44.66 -8.11
N LYS A 272 52.89 44.26 -9.36
CA LYS A 272 53.84 44.54 -10.44
C LYS A 272 53.96 46.02 -10.72
N LYS A 273 52.85 46.76 -10.62
CA LYS A 273 52.83 48.23 -10.73
C LYS A 273 53.58 48.89 -9.58
N THR A 274 53.34 48.46 -8.33
CA THR A 274 54.08 48.99 -7.16
C THR A 274 55.57 48.65 -7.23
N PHE A 275 55.92 47.44 -7.64
CA PHE A 275 57.32 47.03 -7.84
C PHE A 275 58.02 47.89 -8.91
N SER A 276 57.35 48.20 -10.02
CA SER A 276 57.89 49.07 -11.06
C SER A 276 58.16 50.48 -10.53
N THR A 277 57.25 51.04 -9.73
CA THR A 277 57.47 52.34 -9.07
C THR A 277 58.61 52.28 -8.05
N PHE A 278 58.70 51.21 -7.27
CA PHE A 278 59.77 50.98 -6.29
C PHE A 278 61.14 50.86 -6.97
N SER A 279 61.24 50.06 -8.03
CA SER A 279 62.45 49.90 -8.84
C SER A 279 62.91 51.23 -9.43
N ASN A 280 61.99 52.04 -9.97
CA ASN A 280 62.29 53.39 -10.46
C ASN A 280 62.79 54.32 -9.35
N SER A 281 62.20 54.27 -8.15
CA SER A 281 62.70 55.04 -7.01
C SER A 281 64.07 54.57 -6.52
N SER A 282 64.31 53.25 -6.52
CA SER A 282 65.60 52.66 -6.16
C SER A 282 66.69 53.14 -7.11
N ALA A 283 66.47 53.07 -8.42
CA ALA A 283 67.43 53.55 -9.42
C ALA A 283 67.74 55.05 -9.27
N LYS A 284 66.74 55.87 -8.94
CA LYS A 284 66.94 57.30 -8.65
C LYS A 284 67.79 57.51 -7.39
N LEU A 285 67.55 56.72 -6.35
CA LEU A 285 68.33 56.75 -5.12
C LEU A 285 69.77 56.30 -5.36
N ASP A 286 69.99 55.22 -6.11
CA ASP A 286 71.32 54.72 -6.47
C ASP A 286 72.10 55.78 -7.26
N ASN A 287 71.44 56.44 -8.22
CA ASN A 287 72.02 57.57 -8.95
C ASN A 287 72.42 58.72 -8.00
N LEU A 288 71.55 59.09 -7.05
CA LEU A 288 71.86 60.14 -6.07
C LEU A 288 73.05 59.77 -5.17
N LEU A 289 73.07 58.54 -4.65
CA LEU A 289 74.16 58.04 -3.82
C LEU A 289 75.48 57.95 -4.60
N SER A 290 75.42 57.60 -5.89
CA SER A 290 76.59 57.59 -6.76
C SER A 290 77.19 58.99 -6.97
N LEU A 291 76.35 60.04 -7.06
CA LEU A 291 76.79 61.43 -7.20
C LEU A 291 77.41 62.00 -5.91
N GLN A 292 76.99 61.50 -4.74
CA GLN A 292 77.47 61.97 -3.44
C GLN A 292 78.81 61.33 -3.01
N ARG A 293 79.29 60.31 -3.73
CA ARG A 293 80.59 59.67 -3.43
C ARG A 293 81.75 60.58 -3.83
N CYS A 294 82.54 61.01 -2.84
CA CYS A 294 83.78 61.71 -3.07
C CYS A 294 84.80 60.74 -3.70
N VAL A 295 85.54 61.17 -4.74
CA VAL A 295 86.43 60.33 -5.57
C VAL A 295 87.54 59.61 -4.77
N PHE A 296 87.72 59.95 -3.49
CA PHE A 296 88.75 59.40 -2.61
C PHE A 296 88.24 58.40 -1.55
N ASP A 297 86.93 58.16 -1.44
CA ASP A 297 86.38 57.21 -0.45
C ASP A 297 86.50 55.77 -0.94
N LYS A 298 87.48 55.04 -0.39
CA LYS A 298 87.83 53.64 -0.71
C LYS A 298 87.14 52.60 0.19
N ALA A 299 85.96 52.89 0.71
CA ALA A 299 85.24 51.94 1.56
C ALA A 299 83.72 52.04 1.39
N GLY A 300 83.04 50.90 1.41
CA GLY A 300 81.57 50.79 1.40
C GLY A 300 81.02 49.77 0.40
N LEU A 301 79.77 49.34 0.61
CA LEU A 301 79.03 48.44 -0.27
C LEU A 301 78.87 49.06 -1.68
N GLY A 302 79.35 48.36 -2.71
CA GLY A 302 79.34 48.83 -4.10
C GLY A 302 80.57 49.64 -4.52
N PHE A 303 81.72 49.50 -3.85
CA PHE A 303 83.00 50.00 -4.36
C PHE A 303 83.49 49.09 -5.50
N GLU A 304 83.55 49.62 -6.72
CA GLU A 304 84.25 49.02 -7.85
C GLU A 304 85.59 49.75 -8.05
N GLU A 305 86.69 48.99 -7.95
CA GLU A 305 88.03 49.53 -8.13
C GLU A 305 88.23 50.02 -9.57
N MET A 306 88.17 51.34 -9.79
CA MET A 306 88.38 51.94 -11.10
C MET A 306 89.84 51.74 -11.57
N LYS A 307 90.07 50.76 -12.45
CA LYS A 307 91.40 50.39 -12.95
C LYS A 307 92.10 51.43 -13.84
N ASN A 308 91.47 52.57 -14.18
CA ASN A 308 91.96 53.48 -15.23
C ASN A 308 92.02 54.98 -14.85
N VAL A 309 92.35 55.35 -13.61
CA VAL A 309 92.55 56.78 -13.26
C VAL A 309 94.04 57.13 -13.26
N LYS A 310 94.51 57.84 -14.30
CA LYS A 310 95.87 58.43 -14.34
C LYS A 310 96.06 59.39 -13.16
N HIS A 311 96.90 59.01 -12.20
CA HIS A 311 97.28 59.90 -11.10
C HIS A 311 98.08 61.09 -11.66
N PHE A 312 97.57 62.31 -11.48
CA PHE A 312 98.39 63.50 -11.65
C PHE A 312 99.40 63.56 -10.50
N LYS A 313 100.69 63.65 -10.85
CA LYS A 313 101.77 63.81 -9.86
C LYS A 313 101.63 65.18 -9.20
N ASN A 314 101.43 65.18 -7.88
CA ASN A 314 101.42 66.39 -7.06
C ASN A 314 102.77 67.12 -7.16
N PHE A 315 102.75 68.35 -7.66
CA PHE A 315 103.85 69.30 -7.55
C PHE A 315 103.69 70.07 -6.23
N PHE A 316 104.23 69.54 -5.13
CA PHE A 316 104.52 70.37 -3.96
C PHE A 316 106.02 70.64 -3.93
N VAL A 317 106.40 71.87 -4.29
CA VAL A 317 107.75 72.40 -4.10
C VAL A 317 107.87 72.81 -2.64
N LYS A 318 108.89 72.28 -1.96
CA LYS A 318 109.24 72.65 -0.59
C LYS A 318 109.94 74.02 -0.62
N GLN A 319 109.34 75.04 -0.03
CA GLN A 319 110.07 76.27 0.31
C GLN A 319 110.84 76.01 1.61
N ASN A 320 112.16 76.26 1.54
CA ASN A 320 113.10 76.08 2.65
C ASN A 320 112.87 77.08 3.77
#